data_AF-A0A6J4QDV4-F1
#
_entry.id   AF-A0A6J4QDV4-F1
#
_cell.length_a   1.000
_cell.length_b   1.000
_cell.length_c   1.000
_cell.angle_alpha   90.00
_cell.angle_beta   90.00
_cell.angle_gamma   90.00
#
_symmetry.space_group_name_H-M   'P 1'
#
loop_
_entity.id
_entity.type
_entity.pdbx_description
1 polymer ?
#
loop_
_entity_poly.entity_id
_entity_poly.type
_entity_poly.pdbx_seq_one_letter_code
_entity_poly.pdbx_strand_id
1 'polypeptide(L)'
;MAAAVLTGSGQVLSKGPLERSADGGAATIAVSELPRQGRETYELIRQGGPFPYEKDGTVFFNRERLLPAGKRGYWREYTVKTPGSRDRGARRIVCGGAPRTPDACYYTADHYASFRKIVE
;
A
#
# COMPACT_ATOMS: atom_id res chain seq x y z
N MET A 1 17.29 -43.73 -44.02
CA MET A 1 16.08 -42.98 -43.60
C MET A 1 16.12 -42.81 -42.10
N ALA A 2 16.36 -41.61 -41.60
CA ALA A 2 16.14 -41.27 -40.19
C ALA A 2 15.75 -39.79 -40.14
N ALA A 3 14.47 -39.53 -39.90
CA ALA A 3 13.92 -38.20 -39.70
C ALA A 3 13.90 -37.91 -38.20
N ALA A 4 14.56 -36.83 -37.77
CA ALA A 4 14.47 -36.33 -36.41
C ALA A 4 13.60 -35.06 -36.43
N VAL A 5 12.44 -35.14 -35.78
CA VAL A 5 11.49 -34.03 -35.62
C VAL A 5 11.92 -33.22 -34.41
N LEU A 6 12.20 -31.93 -34.61
CA LEU A 6 12.47 -30.97 -33.53
C LEU A 6 11.15 -30.29 -33.13
N THR A 7 10.56 -30.71 -32.02
CA THR A 7 9.47 -29.99 -31.36
C THR A 7 10.05 -28.92 -30.42
N GLY A 8 9.90 -27.65 -30.80
CA GLY A 8 10.23 -26.51 -29.93
C GLY A 8 9.05 -26.16 -29.02
N SER A 9 9.19 -26.39 -27.72
CA SER A 9 8.24 -25.93 -26.70
C SER A 9 8.59 -24.51 -26.27
N GLY A 10 7.67 -23.56 -26.52
CA GLY A 10 7.77 -22.18 -26.09
C GLY A 10 7.74 -22.05 -24.56
N GLN A 11 8.70 -21.31 -24.01
CA GLN A 11 8.73 -21.01 -22.58
C GLN A 11 7.86 -19.79 -22.30
N VAL A 12 6.70 -20.05 -21.72
CA VAL A 12 5.81 -19.04 -21.16
C VAL A 12 6.42 -18.59 -19.83
N LEU A 13 6.83 -17.34 -19.71
CA LEU A 13 7.29 -16.78 -18.44
C LEU A 13 6.10 -16.66 -17.48
N SER A 14 5.89 -17.69 -16.66
CA SER A 14 5.02 -17.62 -15.49
C SER A 14 5.61 -16.62 -14.49
N LYS A 15 4.89 -15.53 -14.20
CA LYS A 15 5.15 -14.68 -13.03
C LYS A 15 5.16 -15.59 -11.80
N GLY A 16 6.33 -15.71 -11.16
CA GLY A 16 6.52 -16.55 -9.99
C GLY A 16 5.56 -16.17 -8.84
N PRO A 17 5.28 -17.11 -7.92
CA PRO A 17 4.42 -16.85 -6.77
C PRO A 17 5.01 -15.68 -5.97
N LEU A 18 4.19 -14.69 -5.65
CA LEU A 18 4.53 -13.70 -4.62
C LEU A 18 4.75 -14.51 -3.34
N GLU A 19 6.02 -14.69 -2.97
CA GLU A 19 6.40 -15.32 -1.72
C GLU A 19 5.72 -14.58 -0.57
N ARG A 20 4.68 -15.20 -0.03
CA ARG A 20 4.10 -14.83 1.24
C ARG A 20 5.15 -15.14 2.29
N SER A 21 5.92 -14.12 2.69
CA SER A 21 6.87 -14.24 3.79
C SER A 21 6.15 -14.77 5.04
N ALA A 22 6.82 -15.67 5.76
CA ALA A 22 6.26 -16.50 6.83
C ALA A 22 6.13 -15.79 8.20
N ASP A 23 6.20 -14.47 8.22
CA ASP A 23 5.64 -13.64 9.28
C ASP A 23 4.36 -13.03 8.72
N GLY A 24 3.36 -12.69 9.53
CA GLY A 24 2.19 -11.94 9.07
C GLY A 24 2.48 -10.52 8.51
N GLY A 25 3.68 -10.29 7.98
CA GLY A 25 4.14 -9.08 7.31
C GLY A 25 3.38 -8.84 6.03
N ALA A 26 2.67 -7.71 6.01
CA ALA A 26 2.12 -7.15 4.79
C ALA A 26 3.21 -7.06 3.71
N ALA A 27 2.85 -7.35 2.45
CA ALA A 27 3.72 -7.13 1.30
C ALA A 27 4.30 -5.70 1.32
N THR A 28 5.48 -5.45 0.75
CA THR A 28 6.11 -4.11 0.78
C THR A 28 5.87 -3.35 -0.51
N ILE A 29 6.04 -2.02 -0.50
CA ILE A 29 6.06 -1.13 -1.66
C ILE A 29 7.06 -0.01 -1.42
N ALA A 30 7.96 0.26 -2.37
CA ALA A 30 8.87 1.39 -2.25
C ALA A 30 8.14 2.72 -2.46
N VAL A 31 8.62 3.81 -1.85
CA VAL A 31 8.03 5.15 -2.05
C VAL A 31 8.00 5.52 -3.55
N SER A 32 9.04 5.16 -4.31
CA SER A 32 9.13 5.41 -5.75
C SER A 32 8.06 4.65 -6.57
N GLU A 33 7.60 3.51 -6.08
CA GLU A 33 6.59 2.66 -6.72
C GLU A 33 5.14 3.08 -6.39
N LEU A 34 4.94 3.96 -5.39
CA LEU A 34 3.62 4.52 -5.13
C LEU A 34 3.11 5.28 -6.37
N PRO A 35 1.78 5.30 -6.61
CA PRO A 35 1.21 6.25 -7.55
C PRO A 35 1.66 7.67 -7.23
N ARG A 36 1.74 8.56 -8.24
CA ARG A 36 2.17 9.96 -8.04
C ARG A 36 1.45 10.64 -6.89
N GLN A 37 0.12 10.47 -6.81
CA GLN A 37 -0.71 11.02 -5.74
C GLN A 37 -0.41 10.41 -4.37
N GLY A 38 0.04 9.14 -4.34
CA GLY A 38 0.44 8.48 -3.10
C GLY A 38 1.74 9.06 -2.54
N ARG A 39 2.70 9.39 -3.41
CA ARG A 39 3.94 10.09 -2.99
C ARG A 39 3.65 11.47 -2.44
N GLU A 40 2.80 12.24 -3.12
CA GLU A 40 2.36 13.56 -2.65
C GLU A 40 1.69 13.49 -1.27
N THR A 41 0.76 12.53 -1.07
CA THR A 41 0.14 12.31 0.24
C THR A 41 1.18 11.88 1.30
N TYR A 42 2.13 11.02 0.96
CA TYR A 42 3.18 10.57 1.87
C TYR A 42 4.07 11.74 2.34
N GLU A 43 4.44 12.64 1.43
CA GLU A 43 5.19 13.86 1.76
C GLU A 43 4.38 14.80 2.67
N LEU A 44 3.09 15.01 2.39
CA LEU A 44 2.22 15.81 3.27
C LEU A 44 2.12 15.22 4.67
N ILE A 45 2.09 13.89 4.81
CA ILE A 45 2.06 13.23 6.12
C ILE A 45 3.33 13.56 6.92
N ARG A 46 4.50 13.53 6.28
CA ARG A 46 5.79 13.88 6.91
C ARG A 46 5.88 15.35 7.28
N GLN A 47 5.28 16.23 6.46
CA GLN A 47 5.21 17.67 6.74
C GLN A 47 4.14 18.01 7.79
N GLY A 48 3.17 17.11 8.00
CA GLY A 48 2.07 17.30 8.94
C GLY A 48 0.88 18.10 8.37
N GLY A 49 0.68 18.05 7.06
CA GLY A 49 -0.39 18.75 6.34
C GLY A 49 0.08 20.06 5.68
N PRO A 50 -0.86 20.91 5.20
CA PRO A 50 -2.31 20.76 5.31
C PRO A 50 -2.86 19.57 4.52
N PHE A 51 -3.92 18.94 5.04
CA PHE A 51 -4.56 17.80 4.37
C PHE A 51 -5.82 18.23 3.60
N PRO A 52 -6.02 17.74 2.37
CA PRO A 52 -7.09 18.23 1.50
C PRO A 52 -8.48 17.68 1.83
N TYR A 53 -8.59 16.59 2.61
CA TYR A 53 -9.88 15.98 2.95
C TYR A 53 -10.13 15.98 4.45
N GLU A 54 -11.38 16.18 4.85
CA GLU A 54 -11.78 16.27 6.28
C GLU A 54 -11.49 15.01 7.10
N LYS A 55 -11.42 13.84 6.44
CA LYS A 55 -11.12 12.56 7.09
C LYS A 55 -9.63 12.29 7.24
N ASP A 56 -8.76 13.09 6.61
CA ASP A 56 -7.33 12.89 6.67
C ASP A 56 -6.79 13.19 8.08
N GLY A 57 -5.98 12.29 8.61
CA GLY A 57 -5.46 12.34 9.97
C GLY A 57 -6.42 11.82 11.05
N THR A 58 -7.63 11.40 10.69
CA THR A 58 -8.55 10.75 11.65
C THR A 58 -8.08 9.34 12.01
N VAL A 59 -8.56 8.82 13.15
CA VAL A 59 -8.15 7.51 13.66
C VAL A 59 -8.66 6.39 12.76
N PHE A 60 -7.74 5.53 12.32
CA PHE A 60 -8.06 4.25 11.70
C PHE A 60 -8.11 3.16 12.78
N PHE A 61 -9.24 2.45 12.87
CA PHE A 61 -9.48 1.53 13.98
C PHE A 61 -8.83 0.15 13.83
N ASN A 62 -8.39 -0.24 12.62
CA ASN A 62 -7.80 -1.55 12.34
C ASN A 62 -8.66 -2.72 12.88
N ARG A 63 -9.98 -2.71 12.62
CA ARG A 63 -10.93 -3.68 13.20
C ARG A 63 -10.71 -5.09 12.66
N GLU A 64 -10.33 -5.17 11.39
CA GLU A 64 -10.03 -6.36 10.61
C GLU A 64 -8.62 -6.90 10.90
N ARG A 65 -7.82 -6.14 11.68
CA ARG A 65 -6.48 -6.53 12.15
C ARG A 65 -5.51 -6.89 11.02
N LEU A 66 -5.62 -6.21 9.88
CA LEU A 66 -4.71 -6.36 8.74
C LEU A 66 -3.38 -5.63 8.94
N LEU A 67 -3.34 -4.66 9.87
CA LEU A 67 -2.12 -4.01 10.34
C LEU A 67 -1.72 -4.56 11.71
N PRO A 68 -0.44 -4.42 12.11
CA PRO A 68 -0.01 -4.78 13.46
C PRO A 68 -0.88 -4.13 14.55
N ALA A 69 -1.04 -4.85 15.66
CA ALA A 69 -1.76 -4.33 16.82
C ALA A 69 -1.07 -3.06 17.34
N GLY A 70 -1.88 -2.05 17.64
CA GLY A 70 -1.42 -0.77 18.20
C GLY A 70 -2.38 -0.27 19.27
N LYS A 71 -1.91 0.64 20.13
CA LYS A 71 -2.77 1.30 21.12
C LYS A 71 -3.92 2.06 20.44
N ARG A 72 -4.99 2.37 21.19
CA ARG A 72 -6.10 3.16 20.66
C ARG A 72 -5.60 4.49 20.09
N GLY A 73 -5.98 4.80 18.85
CA GLY A 73 -5.55 6.02 18.16
C GLY A 73 -4.14 5.95 17.55
N TYR A 74 -3.50 4.78 17.55
CA TYR A 74 -2.16 4.60 16.98
C TYR A 74 -2.14 4.81 15.46
N TRP A 75 -3.12 4.25 14.74
CA TRP A 75 -3.22 4.37 13.29
C TRP A 75 -4.08 5.57 12.87
N ARG A 76 -3.65 6.28 11.83
CA ARG A 76 -4.37 7.39 11.20
C ARG A 76 -4.45 7.19 9.69
N GLU A 77 -5.59 7.54 9.10
CA GLU A 77 -5.81 7.40 7.66
C GLU A 77 -5.64 8.71 6.89
N TYR A 78 -5.20 8.60 5.64
CA TYR A 78 -4.99 9.71 4.72
C TYR A 78 -5.43 9.32 3.32
N THR A 79 -6.12 10.23 2.65
CA THR A 79 -6.66 10.01 1.31
C THR A 79 -5.55 10.12 0.27
N VAL A 80 -5.47 9.12 -0.62
CA VAL A 80 -4.69 9.22 -1.84
C VAL A 80 -5.65 9.52 -2.98
N LYS A 81 -5.50 10.66 -3.63
CA LYS A 81 -6.41 11.09 -4.69
C LYS A 81 -6.38 10.09 -5.86
N THR A 82 -7.55 9.65 -6.30
CA THR A 82 -7.72 8.90 -7.56
C THR A 82 -8.06 9.89 -8.67
N PRO A 83 -7.21 10.07 -9.69
CA PRO A 83 -7.53 10.95 -10.82
C PRO A 83 -8.86 10.57 -11.48
N GLY A 84 -9.69 11.57 -11.77
CA GLY A 84 -11.00 11.38 -12.38
C GLY A 84 -12.11 10.92 -11.43
N SER A 85 -11.81 10.59 -10.17
CA SER A 85 -12.88 10.28 -9.21
C SER A 85 -13.62 11.55 -8.79
N ARG A 86 -14.95 11.42 -8.61
CA ARG A 86 -15.82 12.47 -8.05
C ARG A 86 -15.85 12.45 -6.52
N ASP A 87 -15.36 11.38 -5.92
CA ASP A 87 -15.27 11.16 -4.48
C ASP A 87 -13.80 10.99 -4.04
N ARG A 88 -13.59 10.59 -2.78
CA ARG A 88 -12.26 10.31 -2.21
C ARG A 88 -11.56 9.08 -2.83
N GLY A 89 -12.25 8.27 -3.62
CA GLY A 89 -11.76 7.01 -4.17
C GLY A 89 -11.48 5.95 -3.10
N ALA A 90 -10.89 4.82 -3.52
CA ALA A 90 -10.57 3.69 -2.64
C ALA A 90 -9.15 3.74 -2.04
N ARG A 91 -8.27 4.61 -2.53
CA ARG A 91 -6.84 4.60 -2.20
C ARG A 91 -6.55 5.36 -0.92
N ARG A 92 -5.76 4.78 -0.01
CA ARG A 92 -5.39 5.42 1.27
C ARG A 92 -3.95 5.11 1.63
N ILE A 93 -3.37 5.98 2.46
CA ILE A 93 -2.20 5.67 3.27
C ILE A 93 -2.65 5.66 4.74
N VAL A 94 -2.23 4.64 5.48
CA VAL A 94 -2.48 4.52 6.92
C VAL A 94 -1.13 4.52 7.63
N CYS A 95 -0.90 5.51 8.48
CA CYS A 95 0.36 5.64 9.23
C CYS A 95 0.13 5.46 10.73
N GLY A 96 1.08 4.79 11.38
CA GLY A 96 1.10 4.53 12.80
C GLY A 96 2.17 5.35 13.51
N GLY A 97 2.00 5.58 14.81
CA GLY A 97 2.99 6.27 15.63
C GLY A 97 2.62 7.73 15.93
N ALA A 98 3.63 8.55 16.19
CA ALA A 98 3.43 9.96 16.48
C ALA A 98 3.03 10.73 15.20
N PRO A 99 2.13 11.73 15.30
CA PRO A 99 1.86 12.63 14.18
C PRO A 99 3.15 13.24 13.62
N ARG A 100 3.25 13.39 12.29
CA ARG A 100 4.43 13.91 11.54
C ARG A 100 5.69 13.04 11.57
N THR A 101 5.80 12.14 12.53
CA THR A 101 6.92 11.20 12.68
C THR A 101 6.39 9.76 12.78
N PRO A 102 5.75 9.26 11.71
CA PRO A 102 5.15 7.93 11.75
C PRO A 102 6.21 6.84 11.82
N ASP A 103 5.99 5.84 12.67
CA ASP A 103 6.87 4.68 12.85
C ASP A 103 6.78 3.72 11.64
N ALA A 104 5.59 3.64 11.05
CA ALA A 104 5.32 2.85 9.86
C ALA A 104 4.11 3.39 9.09
N CYS A 105 4.15 3.29 7.77
CA CYS A 105 3.04 3.63 6.89
C CYS A 105 2.72 2.49 5.94
N TYR A 106 1.43 2.34 5.62
CA TYR A 106 0.91 1.30 4.76
C TYR A 106 0.02 1.91 3.69
N TYR A 107 0.16 1.44 2.45
CA TYR A 107 -0.68 1.82 1.33
C TYR A 107 -1.76 0.76 1.08
N THR A 108 -2.98 1.21 0.82
CA THR A 108 -4.08 0.38 0.33
C THR A 108 -4.62 1.00 -0.97
N ALA A 109 -4.83 0.16 -1.98
CA ALA A 109 -5.43 0.56 -3.25
C ALA A 109 -6.94 0.24 -3.33
N ASP A 110 -7.45 -0.48 -2.34
CA ASP A 110 -8.69 -1.26 -2.40
C ASP A 110 -9.57 -1.03 -1.15
N HIS A 111 -9.51 0.18 -0.59
CA HIS A 111 -10.35 0.60 0.53
C HIS A 111 -10.22 -0.32 1.77
N TYR A 112 -8.98 -0.50 2.21
CA TYR A 112 -8.58 -1.27 3.40
C TYR A 112 -8.75 -2.79 3.27
N ALA A 113 -9.02 -3.34 2.08
CA ALA A 113 -9.11 -4.79 1.88
C ALA A 113 -7.74 -5.47 1.87
N SER A 114 -6.68 -4.77 1.44
CA SER A 114 -5.29 -5.21 1.56
C SER A 114 -4.34 -4.04 1.81
N PHE A 115 -3.16 -4.35 2.35
CA PHE A 115 -2.14 -3.36 2.68
C PHE A 115 -0.77 -3.78 2.15
N ARG A 116 0.00 -2.77 1.74
CA ARG A 116 1.44 -2.88 1.50
C ARG A 116 2.21 -1.92 2.39
N LYS A 117 3.22 -2.40 3.13
CA LYS A 117 4.09 -1.54 3.94
C LYS A 117 4.95 -0.67 3.03
N ILE A 118 4.90 0.64 3.24
CA ILE A 118 5.73 1.60 2.51
C ILE A 118 7.15 1.53 3.08
N VAL A 119 8.13 1.39 2.20
CA VAL A 119 9.56 1.39 2.53
C VAL A 119 10.27 2.45 1.69
N GLU A 120 11.28 3.11 2.25
CA GLU A 120 12.13 4.09 1.55
C GLU A 120 13.23 3.40 0.75
#